data_AF-A0A6P1EZU0-F1
#
_entry.id   AF-A0A6P1EZU0-F1
#
_cell.length_a   1.000
_cell.length_b   1.000
_cell.length_c   1.000
_cell.angle_alpha   90.00
_cell.angle_beta   90.00
_cell.angle_gamma   90.00
#
_symmetry.space_group_name_H-M   'P 1'
#
loop_
_entity.id
_entity.type
_entity.pdbx_description
1 polymer ?
#
loop_
_entity_poly.entity_id
_entity_poly.type
_entity_poly.pdbx_seq_one_letter_code
_entity_poly.pdbx_strand_id
1 'polypeptide(L)'
;MKVPLTPPAAFVTDPSHLRDYSGALWRVYRTGGRHPGAWDTLRHHGPVPGMRFDPHPPPEGDHPSVGVLYAATEAVTALGETYQRRRVIDRVQSAPRLVGWRPARPLTLLDLTGEWPVRNGAAAAIQMGAKRATQPWARAIEERLRDVDGLWHLSAVTGTPLVTLFSRAERVPAFPRRPSFHTALDDVTADPVVLHAAQRLGFAVLGGV
;
A
#
# COMPACT_ATOMS: atom_id res chain seq x y z
N MET A 1 -13.01 -21.26 -2.84
CA MET A 1 -12.50 -19.94 -2.39
C MET A 1 -13.32 -18.86 -3.07
N LYS A 2 -13.76 -17.80 -2.37
CA LYS A 2 -14.62 -16.76 -2.98
C LYS A 2 -13.89 -15.88 -4.03
N VAL A 3 -12.57 -15.88 -4.04
CA VAL A 3 -11.74 -15.17 -5.03
C VAL A 3 -11.00 -16.23 -5.85
N PRO A 4 -11.14 -16.24 -7.19
CA PRO A 4 -10.40 -17.17 -8.05
C PRO A 4 -8.89 -16.97 -7.92
N LEU A 5 -8.12 -18.06 -8.01
CA LEU A 5 -6.65 -17.98 -8.07
C LEU A 5 -6.15 -17.41 -9.40
N THR A 6 -6.94 -17.59 -10.46
CA THR A 6 -6.63 -17.14 -11.81
C THR A 6 -7.60 -16.01 -12.17
N PRO A 7 -7.11 -14.79 -12.42
CA PRO A 7 -7.95 -13.71 -12.95
C PRO A 7 -8.43 -14.05 -14.38
N PRO A 8 -9.57 -13.48 -14.83
CA PRO A 8 -10.04 -13.67 -16.21
C PRO A 8 -9.00 -13.19 -17.22
N ALA A 9 -9.07 -13.67 -18.47
CA ALA A 9 -8.11 -13.29 -19.52
C ALA A 9 -8.19 -11.80 -19.90
N ALA A 10 -9.39 -11.23 -19.87
CA ALA A 10 -9.65 -9.81 -20.11
C ALA A 10 -10.44 -9.23 -18.93
N PHE A 11 -10.18 -7.95 -18.62
CA PHE A 11 -10.95 -7.22 -17.62
C PHE A 11 -12.01 -6.34 -18.29
N VAL A 12 -13.20 -6.33 -17.70
CA VAL A 12 -14.25 -5.37 -18.03
C VAL A 12 -14.13 -4.19 -17.06
N THR A 13 -13.66 -3.06 -17.59
CA THR A 13 -13.44 -1.83 -16.83
C THR A 13 -14.19 -0.67 -17.50
N ASP A 14 -14.74 0.24 -16.71
CA ASP A 14 -15.36 1.48 -17.17
C ASP A 14 -15.04 2.59 -16.14
N PRO A 15 -15.31 3.87 -16.45
CA PRO A 15 -14.96 4.99 -15.58
C PRO A 15 -15.51 4.90 -14.15
N SER A 16 -16.67 4.27 -13.91
CA SER A 16 -17.25 4.11 -12.57
C SER A 16 -16.47 3.17 -11.66
N HIS A 17 -15.60 2.33 -12.22
CA HIS A 17 -14.68 1.47 -11.48
C HIS A 17 -13.38 2.17 -11.08
N LEU A 18 -13.18 3.42 -11.53
CA LEU A 18 -11.98 4.19 -11.29
C LEU A 18 -12.27 5.30 -10.29
N ARG A 19 -11.26 5.62 -9.49
CA ARG A 19 -11.33 6.67 -8.48
C ARG A 19 -10.18 7.64 -8.66
N ASP A 20 -10.53 8.91 -8.84
CA ASP A 20 -9.56 9.99 -8.76
C ASP A 20 -9.27 10.32 -7.29
N TYR A 21 -7.98 10.34 -6.94
CA TYR A 21 -7.55 10.58 -5.56
C TYR A 21 -6.41 11.59 -5.48
N SER A 22 -6.65 12.68 -4.75
CA SER A 22 -5.67 13.75 -4.45
C SER A 22 -5.49 13.98 -2.93
N GLY A 23 -6.00 13.04 -2.12
CA GLY A 23 -5.94 13.10 -0.67
C GLY A 23 -4.55 12.79 -0.11
N ALA A 24 -4.45 12.82 1.22
CA ALA A 24 -3.19 12.51 1.89
C ALA A 24 -2.91 11.00 1.86
N LEU A 25 -1.67 10.65 1.59
CA LEU A 25 -1.13 9.31 1.68
C LEU A 25 -0.08 9.25 2.79
N TRP A 26 -0.07 8.14 3.52
CA TRP A 26 0.79 7.90 4.66
C TRP A 26 1.46 6.54 4.54
N ARG A 27 2.73 6.47 4.92
CA ARG A 27 3.49 5.21 4.93
C ARG A 27 4.50 5.22 6.06
N VAL A 28 4.74 4.03 6.62
CA VAL A 28 5.94 3.76 7.40
C VAL A 28 6.94 3.05 6.50
N TYR A 29 8.17 3.54 6.47
CA TYR A 29 9.28 2.91 5.76
C TYR A 29 10.51 2.86 6.66
N ARG A 30 11.53 2.10 6.26
CA ARG A 30 12.74 1.88 7.05
C ARG A 30 13.94 2.44 6.31
N THR A 31 14.74 3.27 6.99
CA THR A 31 16.01 3.78 6.45
C THR A 31 17.22 2.95 6.89
N GLY A 32 17.03 1.99 7.80
CA GLY A 32 18.06 1.05 8.21
C GLY A 32 17.67 -0.42 7.96
N GLY A 33 18.59 -1.33 8.29
CA GLY A 33 18.42 -2.78 8.12
C GLY A 33 18.88 -3.30 6.76
N ARG A 34 18.48 -4.54 6.42
CA ARG A 34 18.97 -5.26 5.23
C ARG A 34 18.54 -4.64 3.89
N HIS A 35 17.39 -3.96 3.88
CA HIS A 35 16.80 -3.38 2.67
C HIS A 35 16.25 -1.97 2.99
N PRO A 36 17.12 -0.97 3.16
CA PRO A 36 16.69 0.40 3.38
C PRO A 36 15.95 0.91 2.14
N GLY A 37 14.89 1.68 2.35
CA GLY A 37 14.09 2.25 1.27
C GLY A 37 14.03 3.77 1.35
N ALA A 38 13.58 4.39 0.26
CA ALA A 38 13.12 5.77 0.25
C ALA A 38 11.60 5.83 0.43
N TRP A 39 11.10 7.02 0.77
CA TRP A 39 9.68 7.24 0.99
C TRP A 39 8.89 7.27 -0.33
N ASP A 40 9.53 7.75 -1.40
CA ASP A 40 9.01 8.06 -2.74
C ASP A 40 9.48 7.09 -3.84
N THR A 41 9.99 5.92 -3.46
CA THR A 41 10.44 4.90 -4.41
C THR A 41 9.59 3.64 -4.29
N LEU A 42 9.18 3.10 -5.44
CA LEU A 42 8.51 1.80 -5.48
C LEU A 42 9.53 0.69 -5.22
N ARG A 43 9.05 -0.40 -4.62
CA ARG A 43 9.84 -1.62 -4.50
C ARG A 43 9.77 -2.37 -5.83
N HIS A 44 10.92 -2.70 -6.41
CA HIS A 44 11.09 -3.47 -7.64
C HIS A 44 11.53 -4.93 -7.42
N HIS A 45 11.74 -5.34 -6.17
CA HIS A 45 12.08 -6.70 -5.81
C HIS A 45 10.83 -7.46 -5.35
N GLY A 46 10.51 -8.62 -5.90
CA GLY A 46 9.37 -9.45 -5.48
C GLY A 46 9.15 -10.65 -6.40
N PRO A 47 8.03 -11.38 -6.27
CA PRO A 47 6.94 -11.15 -5.34
C PRO A 47 7.30 -11.57 -3.91
N VAL A 48 6.96 -10.73 -2.92
CA VAL A 48 7.19 -11.03 -1.50
C VAL A 48 5.99 -11.82 -0.96
N PRO A 49 6.17 -13.06 -0.44
CA PRO A 49 5.04 -13.91 -0.01
C PRO A 49 4.10 -13.29 1.03
N GLY A 50 4.62 -12.37 1.85
CA GLY A 50 3.85 -11.69 2.89
C GLY A 50 2.95 -10.54 2.41
N MET A 51 3.17 -10.03 1.19
CA MET A 51 2.53 -8.81 0.70
C MET A 51 1.28 -9.13 -0.15
N ARG A 52 0.14 -8.52 0.21
CA ARG A 52 -1.06 -8.55 -0.64
C ARG A 52 -0.83 -7.67 -1.85
N PHE A 53 -1.45 -8.01 -2.97
CA PHE A 53 -1.39 -7.21 -4.20
C PHE A 53 0.04 -6.89 -4.67
N ASP A 54 0.96 -7.84 -4.48
CA ASP A 54 2.30 -7.75 -5.06
C ASP A 54 2.23 -8.13 -6.55
N PRO A 55 2.54 -7.21 -7.49
CA PRO A 55 2.37 -7.43 -8.92
C PRO A 55 3.55 -8.17 -9.57
N HIS A 56 4.68 -8.32 -8.88
CA HIS A 56 5.90 -8.90 -9.46
C HIS A 56 5.69 -10.34 -9.95
N PRO A 57 6.17 -10.72 -11.14
CA PRO A 57 6.06 -12.09 -11.65
C PRO A 57 6.96 -13.05 -10.85
N PRO A 58 6.55 -14.31 -10.60
CA PRO A 58 7.45 -15.31 -10.04
C PRO A 58 8.53 -15.71 -11.05
N PRO A 59 9.69 -16.22 -10.61
CA PRO A 59 10.13 -16.38 -9.22
C PRO A 59 10.49 -15.05 -8.53
N GLU A 60 10.76 -15.08 -7.23
CA GLU A 60 11.22 -13.90 -6.48
C GLU A 60 12.56 -13.38 -7.05
N GLY A 61 12.60 -12.08 -7.36
CA GLY A 61 13.78 -11.42 -7.90
C GLY A 61 13.57 -9.92 -8.17
N ASP A 62 14.55 -9.32 -8.85
CA ASP A 62 14.47 -7.91 -9.26
C ASP A 62 13.75 -7.76 -10.60
N HIS A 63 12.80 -6.83 -10.66
CA HIS A 63 12.01 -6.51 -11.85
C HIS A 63 11.98 -4.99 -12.08
N PRO A 64 12.93 -4.44 -12.85
CA PRO A 64 13.07 -3.00 -13.02
C PRO A 64 11.83 -2.29 -13.59
N SER A 65 10.96 -3.01 -14.31
CA SER A 65 9.76 -2.44 -14.93
C SER A 65 8.49 -2.62 -14.12
N VAL A 66 8.54 -3.33 -12.99
CA VAL A 66 7.39 -3.61 -12.12
C VAL A 66 7.71 -3.08 -10.74
N GLY A 67 7.00 -2.04 -10.31
CA GLY A 67 7.16 -1.42 -9.00
C GLY A 67 5.87 -1.51 -8.19
N VAL A 68 6.00 -1.58 -6.85
CA VAL A 68 4.86 -1.47 -5.94
C VAL A 68 5.19 -0.66 -4.69
N LEU A 69 4.25 0.19 -4.26
CA LEU A 69 4.30 0.90 -2.99
C LEU A 69 2.96 0.81 -2.26
N TYR A 70 2.98 0.61 -0.95
CA TYR A 70 1.77 0.58 -0.12
C TYR A 70 1.68 1.84 0.72
N ALA A 71 0.54 2.50 0.67
CA ALA A 71 0.21 3.67 1.47
C ALA A 71 -1.20 3.55 2.05
N ALA A 72 -1.44 4.23 3.16
CA ALA A 72 -2.75 4.39 3.76
C ALA A 72 -3.25 5.83 3.57
N THR A 73 -4.56 6.03 3.64
CA THR A 73 -5.13 7.40 3.61
C THR A 73 -5.04 8.11 4.96
N GLU A 74 -4.69 7.37 6.03
CA GLU A 74 -4.55 7.87 7.39
C GLU A 74 -3.25 7.36 8.03
N ALA A 75 -2.60 8.21 8.84
CA ALA A 75 -1.37 7.85 9.55
C ALA A 75 -1.57 6.68 10.54
N VAL A 76 -2.70 6.67 11.27
CA VAL A 76 -3.08 5.59 12.19
C VAL A 76 -3.13 4.26 11.46
N THR A 77 -3.69 4.23 10.25
CA THR A 77 -3.77 3.02 9.43
C THR A 77 -2.42 2.58 8.90
N ALA A 78 -1.55 3.52 8.49
CA ALA A 78 -0.18 3.19 8.09
C ALA A 78 0.61 2.52 9.23
N LEU A 79 0.49 3.06 10.45
CA LEU A 79 1.07 2.46 11.65
C LEU A 79 0.43 1.10 11.96
N GLY A 80 -0.89 1.02 11.91
CA GLY A 80 -1.65 -0.21 12.13
C GLY A 80 -1.22 -1.35 11.22
N GLU A 81 -1.21 -1.12 9.90
CA GLU A 81 -0.79 -2.13 8.92
C GLU A 81 0.66 -2.56 9.11
N THR A 82 1.55 -1.64 9.47
CA THR A 82 2.98 -1.92 9.67
C THR A 82 3.22 -2.79 10.90
N TYR A 83 2.50 -2.54 11.99
CA TYR A 83 2.75 -3.15 13.30
C TYR A 83 1.70 -4.19 13.72
N GLN A 84 0.69 -4.49 12.88
CA GLN A 84 -0.43 -5.39 13.21
C GLN A 84 -0.03 -6.75 13.77
N ARG A 85 1.08 -7.33 13.29
CA ARG A 85 1.52 -8.67 13.71
C ARG A 85 2.02 -8.70 15.15
N ARG A 86 2.72 -7.66 15.58
CA ARG A 86 3.28 -7.56 16.94
C ARG A 86 2.37 -6.81 17.89
N ARG A 87 1.48 -5.97 17.37
CA ARG A 87 0.67 -5.02 18.16
C ARG A 87 1.51 -4.09 19.05
N VAL A 88 2.73 -3.81 18.60
CA VAL A 88 3.68 -2.88 19.23
C VAL A 88 4.22 -1.97 18.14
N ILE A 89 4.05 -0.66 18.30
CA ILE A 89 4.68 0.35 17.45
C ILE A 89 6.15 0.45 17.89
N ASP A 90 7.00 -0.29 17.20
CA ASP A 90 8.45 -0.28 17.41
C ASP A 90 9.06 0.88 16.62
N ARG A 91 9.51 1.89 17.36
CA ARG A 91 9.99 3.18 16.85
C ARG A 91 11.50 3.17 16.56
N VAL A 92 12.21 2.10 16.92
CA VAL A 92 13.68 2.04 16.87
C VAL A 92 14.17 1.04 15.84
N GLN A 93 13.55 -0.14 15.76
CA GLN A 93 14.05 -1.22 14.92
C GLN A 93 14.10 -0.83 13.44
N SER A 94 15.32 -0.83 12.90
CA SER A 94 15.63 -0.50 11.50
C SER A 94 15.33 0.96 11.13
N ALA A 95 15.44 1.88 12.08
CA ALA A 95 15.24 3.32 11.89
C ALA A 95 13.94 3.63 11.10
N PRO A 96 12.77 3.27 11.65
CA PRO A 96 11.52 3.46 10.95
C PRO A 96 11.15 4.95 10.91
N ARG A 97 10.58 5.37 9.78
CA ARG A 97 10.15 6.74 9.52
C ARG A 97 8.70 6.77 9.12
N LEU A 98 7.97 7.76 9.60
CA LEU A 98 6.62 8.07 9.16
C LEU A 98 6.65 9.22 8.17
N VAL A 99 6.01 9.03 7.03
CA VAL A 99 5.87 10.05 5.99
C VAL A 99 4.40 10.26 5.66
N GLY A 100 4.02 11.51 5.40
CA GLY A 100 2.73 11.93 4.88
C GLY A 100 2.92 12.86 3.68
N TRP A 101 2.22 12.61 2.59
CA TRP A 101 2.29 13.44 1.38
C TRP A 101 0.95 13.53 0.67
N ARG A 102 0.80 14.49 -0.23
CA ARG A 102 -0.25 14.49 -1.25
C ARG A 102 0.38 14.19 -2.61
N PRO A 103 -0.27 13.41 -3.47
CA PRO A 103 0.20 13.19 -4.85
C PRO A 103 0.43 14.52 -5.59
N ALA A 104 1.46 14.59 -6.43
CA ALA A 104 1.77 15.76 -7.27
C ALA A 104 0.73 16.02 -8.38
N ARG A 105 -0.09 15.01 -8.67
CA ARG A 105 -1.24 15.02 -9.57
C ARG A 105 -2.32 14.08 -9.03
N PRO A 106 -3.59 14.22 -9.43
CA PRO A 106 -4.60 13.20 -9.14
C PRO A 106 -4.12 11.81 -9.57
N LEU A 107 -4.31 10.83 -8.67
CA LEU A 107 -4.10 9.42 -8.95
C LEU A 107 -5.38 8.81 -9.52
N THR A 108 -5.27 7.99 -10.56
CA THR A 108 -6.37 7.18 -11.08
C THR A 108 -6.24 5.77 -10.51
N LEU A 109 -7.09 5.41 -9.55
CA LEU A 109 -7.01 4.14 -8.82
C LEU A 109 -8.15 3.21 -9.22
N LEU A 110 -7.85 1.93 -9.42
CA LEU A 110 -8.87 0.91 -9.60
C LEU A 110 -9.57 0.62 -8.27
N ASP A 111 -10.89 0.82 -8.20
CA ASP A 111 -11.67 0.65 -6.99
C ASP A 111 -12.08 -0.81 -6.76
N LEU A 112 -11.41 -1.47 -5.81
CA LEU A 112 -11.75 -2.84 -5.40
C LEU A 112 -12.85 -2.89 -4.34
N THR A 113 -13.36 -1.74 -3.90
CA THR A 113 -14.46 -1.59 -2.94
C THR A 113 -15.83 -1.51 -3.62
N GLY A 114 -15.85 -1.13 -4.89
CA GLY A 114 -17.03 -1.12 -5.74
C GLY A 114 -17.31 -2.44 -6.46
N GLU A 115 -17.96 -2.35 -7.62
CA GLU A 115 -18.48 -3.50 -8.37
C GLU A 115 -17.45 -4.20 -9.27
N TRP A 116 -16.31 -3.55 -9.54
CA TRP A 116 -15.28 -4.07 -10.45
C TRP A 116 -14.87 -5.53 -10.17
N PRO A 117 -14.63 -5.95 -8.91
CA PRO A 117 -14.31 -7.34 -8.63
C PRO A 117 -15.40 -8.31 -9.10
N VAL A 118 -16.67 -8.02 -8.80
CA VAL A 118 -17.81 -8.89 -9.13
C VAL A 118 -17.99 -8.98 -10.64
N ARG A 119 -17.89 -7.85 -11.33
CA ARG A 119 -17.98 -7.80 -12.79
C ARG A 119 -16.90 -8.61 -13.50
N ASN A 120 -15.75 -8.80 -12.85
CA ASN A 120 -14.62 -9.57 -13.35
C ASN A 120 -14.55 -10.99 -12.78
N GLY A 121 -15.60 -11.47 -12.11
CA GLY A 121 -15.68 -12.84 -11.60
C GLY A 121 -14.94 -13.09 -10.28
N ALA A 122 -14.49 -12.04 -9.59
CA ALA A 122 -14.04 -12.10 -8.21
C ALA A 122 -15.18 -11.74 -7.23
N ALA A 123 -14.94 -11.94 -5.93
CA ALA A 123 -15.83 -11.43 -4.89
C ALA A 123 -15.23 -10.17 -4.24
N ALA A 124 -16.08 -9.33 -3.62
CA ALA A 124 -15.66 -8.18 -2.82
C ALA A 124 -14.60 -8.54 -1.74
N ALA A 125 -14.61 -9.79 -1.27
CA ALA A 125 -13.60 -10.34 -0.37
C ALA A 125 -12.15 -10.29 -0.91
N ILE A 126 -11.93 -9.97 -2.21
CA ILE A 126 -10.59 -9.77 -2.78
C ILE A 126 -9.76 -8.74 -2.02
N GLN A 127 -10.39 -7.70 -1.47
CA GLN A 127 -9.72 -6.65 -0.70
C GLN A 127 -8.93 -7.19 0.49
N MET A 128 -9.43 -8.27 1.11
CA MET A 128 -8.85 -8.90 2.29
C MET A 128 -8.43 -10.35 2.03
N GLY A 129 -8.40 -10.75 0.75
CA GLY A 129 -8.18 -12.12 0.32
C GLY A 129 -6.80 -12.68 0.66
N ALA A 130 -6.65 -14.00 0.52
CA ALA A 130 -5.37 -14.68 0.67
C ALA A 130 -4.37 -14.20 -0.39
N LYS A 131 -3.08 -14.09 -0.03
CA LYS A 131 -2.01 -13.57 -0.90
C LYS A 131 -1.88 -14.39 -2.19
N ARG A 132 -2.04 -15.71 -2.08
CA ARG A 132 -2.07 -16.64 -3.23
C ARG A 132 -3.15 -16.32 -4.28
N ALA A 133 -4.21 -15.59 -3.89
CA ALA A 133 -5.21 -15.06 -4.81
C ALA A 133 -4.89 -13.61 -5.19
N THR A 134 -4.60 -12.73 -4.23
CA THR A 134 -4.44 -11.30 -4.53
C THR A 134 -3.19 -10.95 -5.35
N GLN A 135 -2.11 -11.73 -5.27
CA GLN A 135 -0.89 -11.51 -6.06
C GLN A 135 -1.08 -11.80 -7.56
N PRO A 136 -1.63 -12.96 -8.00
CA PRO A 136 -2.00 -13.16 -9.41
C PRO A 136 -2.90 -12.06 -9.97
N TRP A 137 -3.87 -11.59 -9.18
CA TRP A 137 -4.75 -10.49 -9.59
C TRP A 137 -4.02 -9.16 -9.74
N ALA A 138 -3.17 -8.77 -8.78
CA ALA A 138 -2.37 -7.56 -8.90
C ALA A 138 -1.42 -7.59 -10.10
N ARG A 139 -0.77 -8.73 -10.35
CA ARG A 139 0.07 -8.94 -11.54
C ARG A 139 -0.72 -8.74 -12.82
N ALA A 140 -1.89 -9.36 -12.94
CA ALA A 140 -2.73 -9.21 -14.13
C ALA A 140 -3.22 -7.77 -14.32
N ILE A 141 -3.56 -7.07 -13.23
CA ILE A 141 -3.96 -5.66 -13.28
C ILE A 141 -2.80 -4.79 -13.74
N GLU A 142 -1.61 -4.94 -13.15
CA GLU A 142 -0.41 -4.18 -13.56
C GLU A 142 -0.02 -4.46 -15.01
N GLU A 143 -0.18 -5.70 -15.48
CA GLU A 143 0.12 -6.06 -16.87
C GLU A 143 -0.87 -5.45 -17.86
N ARG A 144 -2.17 -5.48 -17.55
CA ARG A 144 -3.26 -5.27 -18.52
C ARG A 144 -3.96 -3.91 -18.39
N LEU A 145 -3.91 -3.28 -17.21
CA LEU A 145 -4.51 -1.97 -16.94
C LEU A 145 -3.42 -0.92 -16.68
N ARG A 146 -2.59 -0.66 -17.70
CA ARG A 146 -1.40 0.20 -17.62
C ARG A 146 -1.69 1.68 -17.38
N ASP A 147 -2.98 2.05 -17.47
CA ASP A 147 -3.47 3.41 -17.28
C ASP A 147 -3.94 3.73 -15.86
N VAL A 148 -3.94 2.76 -14.95
CA VAL A 148 -4.19 3.01 -13.53
C VAL A 148 -2.88 3.22 -12.77
N ASP A 149 -2.90 4.10 -11.77
CA ASP A 149 -1.79 4.34 -10.87
C ASP A 149 -1.66 3.28 -9.78
N GLY A 150 -2.70 2.47 -9.59
CA GLY A 150 -2.74 1.49 -8.52
C GLY A 150 -4.15 1.05 -8.17
N LEU A 151 -4.29 0.55 -6.95
CA LEU A 151 -5.50 -0.02 -6.39
C LEU A 151 -5.99 0.81 -5.20
N TRP A 152 -7.30 0.98 -5.11
CA TRP A 152 -8.00 1.44 -3.91
C TRP A 152 -8.68 0.23 -3.24
N HIS A 153 -8.31 -0.07 -2.00
CA HIS A 153 -8.86 -1.20 -1.25
C HIS A 153 -8.90 -0.90 0.25
N LEU A 154 -9.50 -1.78 1.06
CA LEU A 154 -9.60 -1.56 2.50
C LEU A 154 -8.48 -2.26 3.28
N SER A 155 -8.09 -1.63 4.39
CA SER A 155 -7.28 -2.22 5.45
C SER A 155 -8.04 -3.32 6.17
N ALA A 156 -7.42 -4.48 6.35
CA ALA A 156 -7.99 -5.55 7.18
C ALA A 156 -7.83 -5.26 8.69
N VAL A 157 -7.04 -4.25 9.05
CA VAL A 157 -6.77 -3.85 10.44
C VAL A 157 -7.79 -2.80 10.90
N THR A 158 -8.09 -1.81 10.06
CA THR A 158 -8.87 -0.63 10.45
C THR A 158 -10.16 -0.44 9.65
N GLY A 159 -10.35 -1.18 8.55
CA GLY A 159 -11.44 -0.96 7.61
C GLY A 159 -11.34 0.36 6.82
N THR A 160 -10.30 1.15 7.04
CA THR A 160 -10.06 2.40 6.31
C THR A 160 -9.35 2.15 4.97
N PRO A 161 -9.41 3.09 4.02
CA PRO A 161 -8.78 2.90 2.72
C PRO A 161 -7.25 2.83 2.73
N LEU A 162 -6.76 1.99 1.84
CA LEU A 162 -5.38 1.80 1.46
C LEU A 162 -5.24 2.02 -0.04
N VAL A 163 -4.05 2.48 -0.42
CA VAL A 163 -3.63 2.63 -1.80
C VAL A 163 -2.41 1.75 -2.04
N THR A 164 -2.50 0.86 -3.02
CA THR A 164 -1.35 0.13 -3.56
C THR A 164 -0.97 0.80 -4.88
N LEU A 165 0.12 1.55 -4.91
CA LEU A 165 0.63 2.19 -6.12
C LEU A 165 1.43 1.20 -6.97
N PHE A 166 1.28 1.34 -8.27
CA PHE A 166 1.99 0.59 -9.30
C PHE A 166 2.90 1.48 -10.15
N SER A 167 3.64 0.87 -11.06
CA SER A 167 4.73 1.47 -11.84
C SER A 167 4.32 2.73 -12.63
N ARG A 168 3.03 2.93 -12.93
CA ARG A 168 2.55 4.18 -13.57
C ARG A 168 2.84 5.41 -12.70
N ALA A 169 2.79 5.28 -11.37
CA ALA A 169 3.09 6.37 -10.44
C ALA A 169 4.53 6.92 -10.59
N GLU A 170 5.46 6.10 -11.09
CA GLU A 170 6.83 6.51 -11.43
C GLU A 170 6.93 6.96 -12.89
N ARG A 171 6.36 6.18 -13.84
CA ARG A 171 6.39 6.52 -15.29
C ARG A 171 5.75 7.88 -15.57
N VAL A 172 4.69 8.20 -14.86
CA VAL A 172 4.02 9.51 -14.87
C VAL A 172 4.13 10.05 -13.43
N PRO A 173 5.18 10.82 -13.11
CA PRO A 173 5.55 11.12 -11.73
C PRO A 173 4.39 11.60 -10.87
N ALA A 174 4.06 10.82 -9.84
CA ALA A 174 2.99 11.13 -8.88
C ALA A 174 3.52 11.55 -7.50
N PHE A 175 4.80 11.36 -7.23
CA PHE A 175 5.44 11.79 -5.98
C PHE A 175 5.80 13.28 -6.03
N PRO A 176 5.47 14.08 -4.99
CA PRO A 176 5.91 15.46 -4.92
C PRO A 176 7.41 15.55 -4.63
N ARG A 177 8.03 16.69 -4.94
CA ARG A 177 9.47 16.91 -4.66
C ARG A 177 9.81 16.83 -3.16
N ARG A 178 8.84 17.10 -2.28
CA ARG A 178 8.97 17.03 -0.82
C ARG A 178 7.67 16.52 -0.21
N PRO A 179 7.73 15.66 0.83
CA PRO A 179 6.54 15.26 1.57
C PRO A 179 6.02 16.42 2.44
N SER A 180 4.75 16.37 2.81
CA SER A 180 4.11 17.36 3.70
C SER A 180 4.47 17.12 5.17
N PHE A 181 4.75 15.86 5.52
CA PHE A 181 5.16 15.44 6.85
C PHE A 181 6.21 14.34 6.71
N HIS A 182 7.29 14.40 7.48
CA HIS A 182 8.31 13.36 7.48
C HIS A 182 9.11 13.41 8.78
N THR A 183 9.08 12.32 9.54
CA THR A 183 9.83 12.23 10.80
C THR A 183 10.35 10.83 11.06
N ALA A 184 11.40 10.73 11.86
CA ALA A 184 11.81 9.45 12.42
C ALA A 184 10.85 9.07 13.54
N LEU A 185 10.51 7.79 13.67
CA LEU A 185 9.53 7.39 14.67
C LEU A 185 10.06 7.56 16.10
N ASP A 186 11.37 7.51 16.33
CA ASP A 186 12.00 7.74 17.64
C ASP A 186 12.12 9.24 18.02
N ASP A 187 11.79 10.15 17.10
CA ASP A 187 11.78 11.59 17.35
C ASP A 187 10.50 12.04 18.08
N VAL A 188 10.60 13.04 18.95
CA VAL A 188 9.48 13.61 19.73
C VAL A 188 8.36 14.16 18.83
N THR A 189 8.68 14.61 17.62
CA THR A 189 7.69 15.07 16.64
C THR A 189 6.75 13.96 16.17
N ALA A 190 7.10 12.68 16.36
CA ALA A 190 6.24 11.54 16.09
C ALA A 190 5.25 11.25 17.23
N ASP A 191 5.46 11.76 18.45
CA ASP A 191 4.69 11.39 19.63
C ASP A 191 3.17 11.59 19.45
N PRO A 192 2.67 12.75 18.96
CA PRO A 192 1.24 12.97 18.86
C PRO A 192 0.54 11.93 17.97
N VAL A 193 1.17 11.55 16.85
CA VAL A 193 0.58 10.59 15.91
C VAL A 193 0.77 9.14 16.37
N VAL A 194 1.91 8.82 16.98
CA VAL A 194 2.18 7.48 17.51
C VAL A 194 1.29 7.17 18.70
N LEU A 195 1.22 8.06 19.69
CA LEU A 195 0.39 7.86 20.88
C LEU A 195 -1.10 7.80 20.53
N HIS A 196 -1.56 8.65 19.60
CA HIS A 196 -2.93 8.59 19.09
C HIS A 196 -3.22 7.25 18.39
N ALA A 197 -2.31 6.74 17.56
CA ALA A 197 -2.48 5.45 16.90
C ALA A 197 -2.44 4.29 17.90
N ALA A 198 -1.53 4.32 18.87
CA ALA A 198 -1.42 3.34 19.94
C ALA A 198 -2.72 3.26 20.75
N GLN A 199 -3.27 4.40 21.14
CA GLN A 199 -4.55 4.49 21.85
C GLN A 199 -5.71 3.95 21.00
N ARG A 200 -5.84 4.40 19.75
CA ARG A 200 -6.96 3.98 18.87
C ARG A 200 -6.93 2.49 18.52
N LEU A 201 -5.75 1.91 18.37
CA LEU A 201 -5.59 0.50 17.95
C LEU A 201 -5.39 -0.46 19.13
N GLY A 202 -5.19 0.07 20.35
CA GLY A 202 -4.78 -0.71 21.51
C GLY A 202 -3.45 -1.43 21.26
N PHE A 203 -2.47 -0.72 20.70
CA PHE A 203 -1.09 -1.20 20.49
C PHE A 203 -0.19 -0.61 21.57
N ALA A 204 0.82 -1.36 22.00
CA ALA A 204 1.87 -0.80 22.85
C ALA A 204 2.87 0.02 22.01
N VAL A 205 3.73 0.80 22.67
CA VAL A 205 4.78 1.60 22.03
C VAL A 205 6.14 1.17 22.57
N LEU A 206 7.13 1.05 21.70
CA LEU A 206 8.51 0.73 22.05
C LEU A 206 9.47 1.79 21.49
N GLY A 207 10.21 2.44 22.39
CA GLY A 207 11.34 3.36 22.14
C GLY A 207 10.92 4.79 21.80
N GLY A 208 11.27 5.78 22.62
CA GLY A 208 10.81 7.17 22.50
C GLY A 208 9.86 7.52 23.64
N VAL A 209 10.29 8.50 24.44
CA VAL A 209 9.89 8.96 25.80
C VAL A 209 8.89 8.09 26.55
#